data_AF-A0A556SQ97-F1
#
_entry.id   AF-A0A556SQ97-F1
#
_cell.length_a   1.000
_cell.length_b   1.000
_cell.length_c   1.000
_cell.angle_alpha   90.00
_cell.angle_beta   90.00
_cell.angle_gamma   90.00
#
_symmetry.space_group_name_H-M   'P 1'
#
loop_
_entity.id
_entity.type
_entity.pdbx_description
1 polymer ?
#
loop_
_entity_poly.entity_id
_entity_poly.type
_entity_poly.pdbx_seq_one_letter_code
_entity_poly.pdbx_strand_id
1 'polypeptide(L)'
;MVTLSTEQQQQVDQLLKNTATRCLGVYLIDLPKQFSVFPTTEFYYDQIHKVTIKTQRQYLPPFKQMIARREQELKNTQPIDPIDGNFLKAIHPLPNTDTDKIQGIIFERMQSEGVPDVARVLEGYRWQDEVTLKIEMNAHNGSDSRYDQDRNTNPNIYNNNVPEKLAQMYKLFDHIQVRDDFTIPSEPGFCFTNGFMRNGVEEYKDISFTYRYEGKEDFYISLQSSDFSEDLSLLESPEEYDPDGEGYTVYKGTRESNHLVMEEWIRKGDFFYNNDYSWRNDEGYIFKLGINLFNASYKKPQLWVQMNYIIPKNDNVPTYSEEQLMSIWREITNSIRIRESSFANE
;
A
#
# COMPACT_ATOMS: atom_id res chain seq x y z
N MET A 1 -24.09 -23.40 7.14
CA MET A 1 -24.14 -22.31 8.14
C MET A 1 -23.46 -22.83 9.39
N VAL A 2 -22.53 -22.06 9.95
CA VAL A 2 -21.92 -22.36 11.25
C VAL A 2 -22.95 -22.02 12.32
N THR A 3 -23.14 -22.87 13.33
CA THR A 3 -24.11 -22.62 14.41
C THR A 3 -23.34 -22.20 15.65
N LEU A 4 -23.50 -20.94 16.07
CA LEU A 4 -22.88 -20.40 17.28
C LEU A 4 -23.79 -20.60 18.49
N SER A 5 -23.21 -20.84 19.67
CA SER A 5 -23.94 -20.68 20.92
C SER A 5 -24.32 -19.21 21.15
N THR A 6 -25.30 -18.95 22.01
CA THR A 6 -25.74 -17.58 22.31
C THR A 6 -24.61 -16.68 22.83
N GLU A 7 -23.72 -17.22 23.67
CA GLU A 7 -22.56 -16.48 24.19
C GLU A 7 -21.54 -16.18 23.08
N GLN A 8 -21.23 -17.16 22.23
CA GLN A 8 -20.33 -16.97 21.09
C GLN A 8 -20.87 -15.93 20.11
N GLN A 9 -22.17 -15.95 19.83
CA GLN A 9 -22.84 -14.97 18.98
C GLN A 9 -22.72 -13.57 19.57
N GLN A 10 -22.97 -13.40 20.87
CA GLN A 10 -22.85 -12.09 21.55
C GLN A 10 -21.43 -11.51 21.43
N GLN A 11 -20.38 -12.33 21.54
CA GLN A 11 -19.00 -11.87 21.38
C GLN A 11 -18.69 -11.43 19.94
N VAL A 12 -19.19 -12.17 18.93
CA VAL A 12 -19.06 -11.81 17.52
C VAL A 12 -19.81 -10.50 17.25
N ASP A 13 -21.05 -10.39 17.71
CA ASP A 13 -21.88 -9.19 17.56
C ASP A 13 -21.19 -7.98 18.22
N GLN A 14 -20.58 -8.15 19.39
CA GLN A 14 -19.86 -7.08 20.07
C GLN A 14 -18.66 -6.55 19.26
N LEU A 15 -17.92 -7.44 18.60
CA LEU A 15 -16.83 -7.04 17.70
C LEU A 15 -17.37 -6.27 16.49
N LEU A 16 -18.43 -6.79 15.86
CA LEU A 16 -19.00 -6.26 14.62
C LEU A 16 -19.94 -5.04 14.83
N LYS A 17 -20.30 -4.71 16.08
CA LYS A 17 -21.26 -3.64 16.40
C LYS A 17 -20.84 -2.25 15.93
N ASN A 18 -19.53 -1.97 15.87
CA ASN A 18 -19.00 -0.65 15.53
C ASN A 18 -18.11 -0.72 14.29
N THR A 19 -18.66 -1.27 13.21
CA THR A 19 -18.02 -1.29 11.90
C THR A 19 -18.09 0.07 11.21
N ALA A 20 -17.12 0.32 10.35
CA ALA A 20 -17.11 1.46 9.44
C ALA A 20 -16.66 0.98 8.06
N THR A 21 -17.28 1.55 7.02
CA THR A 21 -16.83 1.35 5.65
C THR A 21 -15.49 2.07 5.43
N ARG A 22 -14.55 1.38 4.79
CA ARG A 22 -13.24 1.90 4.38
C ARG A 22 -13.05 1.74 2.89
N CYS A 23 -12.27 2.65 2.30
CA CYS A 23 -11.92 2.64 0.88
C CYS A 23 -10.48 2.17 0.67
N LEU A 24 -10.29 1.12 -0.13
CA LEU A 24 -9.03 0.41 -0.35
C LEU A 24 -8.85 0.14 -1.84
N GLY A 25 -7.95 0.85 -2.52
CA GLY A 25 -7.89 0.83 -3.97
C GLY A 25 -9.23 1.28 -4.55
N VAL A 26 -9.87 0.41 -5.33
CA VAL A 26 -11.22 0.63 -5.87
C VAL A 26 -12.33 -0.06 -5.07
N TYR A 27 -11.98 -0.79 -4.02
CA TYR A 27 -12.88 -1.58 -3.20
C TYR A 27 -13.32 -0.82 -1.94
N LEU A 28 -14.49 -1.19 -1.43
CA LEU A 28 -14.97 -0.88 -0.09
C LEU A 28 -15.01 -2.15 0.75
N ILE A 29 -14.74 -2.01 2.04
CA ILE A 29 -14.90 -3.08 3.03
C ILE A 29 -15.42 -2.47 4.33
N ASP A 30 -16.31 -3.17 5.02
CA ASP A 30 -16.78 -2.79 6.34
C ASP A 30 -15.95 -3.53 7.39
N LEU A 31 -15.22 -2.78 8.20
CA LEU A 31 -14.32 -3.32 9.22
C LEU A 31 -14.62 -2.72 10.60
N PRO A 32 -14.51 -3.49 11.70
CA PRO A 32 -14.63 -2.94 13.05
C PRO A 32 -13.65 -1.79 13.26
N LYS A 33 -14.08 -0.70 13.90
CA LYS A 33 -13.24 0.49 14.13
C LYS A 33 -12.00 0.20 14.99
N GLN A 34 -12.05 -0.85 15.81
CA GLN A 34 -10.92 -1.35 16.60
C GLN A 34 -9.77 -1.85 15.72
N PHE A 35 -10.00 -2.12 14.44
CA PHE A 35 -8.92 -2.38 13.48
C PHE A 35 -8.38 -1.05 12.99
N SER A 36 -7.21 -0.63 13.47
CA SER A 36 -6.58 0.63 13.07
C SER A 36 -5.53 0.41 11.99
N VAL A 37 -5.45 1.32 11.02
CA VAL A 37 -4.51 1.23 9.90
C VAL A 37 -3.08 1.46 10.38
N PHE A 38 -2.13 0.69 9.84
CA PHE A 38 -0.71 0.95 10.05
C PHE A 38 -0.33 2.35 9.50
N PRO A 39 0.47 3.15 10.22
CA PRO A 39 0.57 4.60 9.98
C PRO A 39 1.27 5.00 8.68
N THR A 40 1.97 4.05 8.04
CA THR A 40 2.79 4.30 6.86
C THR A 40 2.49 3.24 5.81
N THR A 41 2.22 3.67 4.57
CA THR A 41 2.16 2.77 3.42
C THR A 41 2.92 3.34 2.25
N GLU A 42 3.49 2.45 1.46
CA GLU A 42 4.21 2.71 0.23
C GLU A 42 3.63 1.80 -0.84
N PHE A 43 3.43 2.34 -2.03
CA PHE A 43 2.90 1.59 -3.16
C PHE A 43 3.57 2.04 -4.46
N TYR A 44 3.54 1.16 -5.45
CA TYR A 44 4.07 1.46 -6.79
C TYR A 44 2.96 1.96 -7.71
N TYR A 45 3.30 2.95 -8.55
CA TYR A 45 2.36 3.62 -9.46
C TYR A 45 2.96 3.77 -10.87
N ASP A 46 3.19 2.65 -11.55
CA ASP A 46 3.68 2.51 -12.94
C ASP A 46 4.01 1.02 -13.15
N GLN A 47 3.72 0.47 -14.33
CA GLN A 47 3.99 -0.92 -14.72
C GLN A 47 5.43 -1.40 -14.49
N ILE A 48 6.40 -0.49 -14.37
CA ILE A 48 7.83 -0.83 -14.17
C ILE A 48 8.33 -0.39 -12.78
N HIS A 49 7.43 -0.12 -11.83
CA HIS A 49 7.78 0.31 -10.46
C HIS A 49 8.70 1.56 -10.42
N LYS A 50 8.58 2.44 -11.42
CA LYS A 50 9.44 3.63 -11.55
C LYS A 50 8.93 4.82 -10.74
N VAL A 51 7.69 4.73 -10.24
CA VAL A 51 7.09 5.73 -9.37
C VAL A 51 6.69 5.05 -8.07
N THR A 52 7.16 5.60 -6.97
CA THR A 52 6.81 5.15 -5.64
C THR A 52 6.10 6.26 -4.91
N ILE A 53 4.95 5.94 -4.31
CA ILE A 53 4.13 6.89 -3.56
C ILE A 53 4.03 6.40 -2.12
N LYS A 54 4.39 7.26 -1.17
CA LYS A 54 4.38 6.94 0.25
C LYS A 54 3.63 8.02 1.04
N THR A 55 2.81 7.59 1.98
CA THR A 55 2.13 8.48 2.92
C THR A 55 2.43 8.12 4.35
N GLN A 56 2.46 9.15 5.20
CA GLN A 56 2.63 9.00 6.63
C GLN A 56 1.95 10.16 7.36
N ARG A 57 1.30 9.89 8.49
CA ARG A 57 0.84 10.95 9.40
C ARG A 57 2.01 11.63 10.08
N GLN A 58 2.10 12.95 9.97
CA GLN A 58 3.19 13.76 10.51
C GLN A 58 2.70 15.18 10.75
N TYR A 59 2.98 15.74 11.94
CA TYR A 59 2.72 17.15 12.21
C TYR A 59 3.66 18.06 11.41
N LEU A 60 3.24 19.32 11.21
CA LEU A 60 4.00 20.28 10.41
C LEU A 60 5.42 20.57 10.94
N PRO A 61 5.67 20.78 12.25
CA PRO A 61 7.03 21.07 12.72
C PRO A 61 8.02 19.91 12.50
N PRO A 62 7.68 18.64 12.80
CA PRO A 62 8.49 17.50 12.39
C PRO A 62 8.72 17.40 10.88
N PHE A 63 7.72 17.71 10.05
CA PHE A 63 7.90 17.74 8.60
C PHE A 63 8.94 18.78 8.17
N LYS A 64 8.85 20.03 8.66
CA LYS A 64 9.84 21.09 8.39
C LYS A 64 11.25 20.66 8.78
N GLN A 65 11.38 20.04 9.95
CA GLN A 65 12.67 19.54 10.43
C GLN A 65 13.21 18.40 9.55
N MET A 66 12.36 17.47 9.13
CA MET A 66 12.72 16.37 8.23
C MET A 66 13.24 16.90 6.90
N ILE A 67 12.53 17.86 6.28
CA ILE A 67 12.95 18.48 5.01
C ILE A 67 14.29 19.20 5.15
N ALA A 68 14.47 20.02 6.19
CA ALA A 68 15.73 20.73 6.41
C ALA A 68 16.91 19.77 6.62
N ARG A 69 16.71 18.67 7.36
CA ARG A 69 17.73 17.64 7.55
C ARG A 69 18.05 16.92 6.25
N ARG A 70 17.03 16.57 5.47
CA ARG A 70 17.20 15.88 4.18
C ARG A 70 17.95 16.75 3.18
N GLU A 71 17.63 18.04 3.10
CA GLU A 71 18.36 18.98 2.25
C GLU A 71 19.85 19.07 2.65
N GLN A 72 20.14 19.18 3.95
CA GLN A 72 21.51 19.23 4.45
C GLN A 72 22.28 17.93 4.19
N GLU A 73 21.62 16.77 4.38
CA GLU A 73 22.17 15.46 4.04
C GLU A 73 22.57 15.42 2.56
N LEU A 74 21.64 15.74 1.65
CA LEU A 74 21.87 15.74 0.21
C LEU A 74 22.97 16.71 -0.24
N LYS A 75 23.13 17.85 0.43
CA LYS A 75 24.23 18.81 0.20
C LYS A 75 25.58 18.30 0.69
N ASN A 76 25.59 17.50 1.75
CA ASN A 76 26.81 16.97 2.36
C ASN A 76 27.28 15.68 1.69
N THR A 77 26.38 14.91 1.06
CA THR A 77 26.72 13.72 0.29
C THR A 77 27.61 14.07 -0.90
N GLN A 78 28.68 13.31 -1.09
CA GLN A 78 29.62 13.46 -2.21
C GLN A 78 29.54 12.23 -3.10
N PRO A 79 29.46 12.38 -4.42
CA PRO A 79 29.64 11.25 -5.33
C PRO A 79 31.03 10.62 -5.19
N ILE A 80 31.12 9.32 -5.48
CA ILE A 80 32.38 8.58 -5.46
C ILE A 80 33.32 9.10 -6.56
N ASP A 81 32.78 9.38 -7.76
CA ASP A 81 33.55 10.01 -8.83
C ASP A 81 33.36 11.54 -8.78
N PRO A 82 34.43 12.32 -8.50
CA PRO A 82 34.34 13.78 -8.48
C PRO A 82 33.86 14.41 -9.80
N ILE A 83 33.97 13.71 -10.93
CA ILE A 83 33.47 14.20 -12.23
C ILE A 83 31.95 14.40 -12.21
N ASP A 84 31.25 13.65 -11.37
CA ASP A 84 29.81 13.71 -11.21
C ASP A 84 29.36 14.96 -10.46
N GLY A 85 30.26 15.74 -9.85
CA GLY A 85 29.96 17.02 -9.21
C GLY A 85 29.10 16.91 -7.94
N ASN A 86 28.13 17.81 -7.74
CA ASN A 86 27.29 17.79 -6.53
C ASN A 86 26.27 16.64 -6.56
N PHE A 87 26.02 15.98 -5.43
CA PHE A 87 24.99 14.94 -5.31
C PHE A 87 23.57 15.51 -5.44
N LEU A 88 23.28 16.61 -4.74
CA LEU A 88 22.09 17.42 -4.96
C LEU A 88 22.27 18.29 -6.22
N LYS A 89 21.37 18.12 -7.19
CA LYS A 89 21.45 18.77 -8.51
C LYS A 89 20.59 20.01 -8.60
N ALA A 90 19.37 19.94 -8.08
CA ALA A 90 18.47 21.08 -8.02
C ALA A 90 17.44 20.90 -6.91
N ILE A 91 16.85 22.03 -6.51
CA ILE A 91 15.68 22.09 -5.64
C ILE A 91 14.58 22.78 -6.43
N HIS A 92 13.45 22.10 -6.61
CA HIS A 92 12.28 22.62 -7.31
C HIS A 92 11.14 22.87 -6.30
N PRO A 93 10.56 24.08 -6.25
CA PRO A 93 9.44 24.36 -5.36
C PRO A 93 8.18 23.65 -5.85
N LEU A 94 7.34 23.19 -4.91
CA LEU A 94 6.03 22.68 -5.29
C LEU A 94 5.07 23.85 -5.58
N PRO A 95 4.32 23.83 -6.70
CA PRO A 95 3.25 24.80 -6.97
C PRO A 95 2.18 24.79 -5.87
N ASN A 96 1.43 25.89 -5.74
CA ASN A 96 0.29 26.00 -4.82
C ASN A 96 0.63 25.77 -3.34
N THR A 97 1.83 26.16 -2.91
CA THR A 97 2.21 26.13 -1.51
C THR A 97 1.59 27.29 -0.74
N ASP A 98 0.88 26.95 0.34
CA ASP A 98 0.41 27.87 1.37
C ASP A 98 1.23 27.55 2.62
N THR A 99 2.03 28.50 3.10
CA THR A 99 2.99 28.27 4.19
C THR A 99 2.39 27.67 5.46
N ASP A 100 1.09 27.81 5.68
CA ASP A 100 0.43 27.27 6.87
C ASP A 100 -0.42 26.01 6.58
N LYS A 101 -0.72 25.71 5.31
CA LYS A 101 -1.63 24.61 4.93
C LYS A 101 -1.02 23.55 4.02
N ILE A 102 -0.19 23.96 3.07
CA ILE A 102 0.41 23.09 2.07
C ILE A 102 1.87 23.49 1.87
N GLN A 103 2.79 22.64 2.29
CA GLN A 103 4.22 22.84 2.04
C GLN A 103 4.76 21.71 1.19
N GLY A 104 5.63 22.03 0.24
CA GLY A 104 6.21 21.01 -0.61
C GLY A 104 7.49 21.46 -1.28
N ILE A 105 8.30 20.47 -1.63
CA ILE A 105 9.63 20.63 -2.19
C ILE A 105 9.97 19.38 -2.99
N ILE A 106 10.74 19.53 -4.07
CA ILE A 106 11.25 18.41 -4.85
C ILE A 106 12.76 18.55 -4.92
N PHE A 107 13.47 17.52 -4.49
CA PHE A 107 14.91 17.41 -4.68
C PHE A 107 15.20 16.65 -5.97
N GLU A 108 15.97 17.24 -6.87
CA GLU A 108 16.63 16.50 -7.94
C GLU A 108 18.01 16.09 -7.43
N ARG A 109 18.25 14.80 -7.32
CA ARG A 109 19.52 14.25 -6.82
C ARG A 109 20.03 13.13 -7.71
N MET A 110 21.29 12.76 -7.53
CA MET A 110 21.81 11.51 -8.10
C MET A 110 21.08 10.29 -7.51
N GLN A 111 21.04 9.21 -8.29
CA GLN A 111 20.42 7.96 -7.85
C GLN A 111 21.12 7.37 -6.63
N SER A 112 22.46 7.31 -6.65
CA SER A 112 23.32 6.92 -5.52
C SER A 112 24.74 7.46 -5.72
N GLU A 113 25.59 7.40 -4.69
CA GLU A 113 26.95 7.97 -4.71
C GLU A 113 27.87 7.32 -5.76
N GLY A 114 27.65 6.05 -6.08
CA GLY A 114 28.47 5.29 -7.03
C GLY A 114 27.88 5.15 -8.43
N VAL A 115 26.77 5.84 -8.72
CA VAL A 115 26.14 5.81 -10.04
C VAL A 115 26.43 7.13 -10.76
N PRO A 116 26.80 7.11 -12.05
CA PRO A 116 27.08 8.32 -12.82
C PRO A 116 25.93 9.32 -12.75
N ASP A 117 26.27 10.60 -12.80
CA ASP A 117 25.27 11.64 -12.62
C ASP A 117 24.23 11.70 -13.75
N VAL A 118 24.37 11.00 -14.87
CA VAL A 118 23.25 10.86 -15.80
C VAL A 118 21.99 10.32 -15.12
N ALA A 119 22.12 9.43 -14.12
CA ALA A 119 20.98 8.87 -13.39
C ALA A 119 20.51 9.79 -12.27
N ARG A 120 19.24 10.17 -12.33
CA ARG A 120 18.60 11.12 -11.42
C ARG A 120 17.44 10.48 -10.68
N VAL A 121 17.14 11.03 -9.51
CA VAL A 121 15.88 10.79 -8.81
C VAL A 121 15.26 12.14 -8.50
N LEU A 122 14.00 12.30 -8.88
CA LEU A 122 13.13 13.35 -8.34
C LEU A 122 12.51 12.82 -7.06
N GLU A 123 12.87 13.42 -5.93
CA GLU A 123 12.40 13.08 -4.59
C GLU A 123 11.49 14.23 -4.10
N GLY A 124 10.20 14.07 -4.32
CA GLY A 124 9.17 15.06 -3.99
C GLY A 124 8.51 14.82 -2.64
N TYR A 125 8.24 15.90 -1.92
CA TYR A 125 7.50 15.90 -0.66
C TYR A 125 6.38 16.94 -0.70
N ARG A 126 5.23 16.58 -0.12
CA ARG A 126 4.15 17.51 0.22
C ARG A 126 3.59 17.18 1.59
N TRP A 127 3.48 18.18 2.45
CA TRP A 127 2.71 18.13 3.69
C TRP A 127 1.39 18.85 3.49
N GLN A 128 0.30 18.21 3.92
CA GLN A 128 -1.05 18.79 3.95
C GLN A 128 -1.88 18.05 5.02
N ASP A 129 -2.61 18.79 5.86
CA ASP A 129 -3.58 18.24 6.83
C ASP A 129 -3.02 17.09 7.69
N GLU A 130 -1.83 17.30 8.26
CA GLU A 130 -1.10 16.32 9.09
C GLU A 130 -0.65 15.04 8.37
N VAL A 131 -0.63 15.07 7.03
CA VAL A 131 -0.14 13.96 6.20
C VAL A 131 1.01 14.43 5.34
N THR A 132 2.11 13.69 5.41
CA THR A 132 3.25 13.81 4.49
C THR A 132 3.08 12.80 3.38
N LEU A 133 3.10 13.30 2.15
CA LEU A 133 3.15 12.55 0.90
C LEU A 133 4.57 12.67 0.34
N LYS A 134 5.18 11.52 0.03
CA LYS A 134 6.44 11.42 -0.70
C LYS A 134 6.19 10.75 -2.04
N ILE A 135 6.75 11.31 -3.11
CA ILE A 135 6.74 10.72 -4.45
C ILE A 135 8.19 10.64 -4.93
N GLU A 136 8.64 9.46 -5.32
CA GLU A 136 9.94 9.28 -5.97
C GLU A 136 9.77 8.82 -7.41
N MET A 137 10.56 9.42 -8.32
CA MET A 137 10.60 9.06 -9.73
C MET A 137 12.03 9.00 -10.23
N ASN A 138 12.37 7.93 -10.95
CA ASN A 138 13.63 7.88 -11.70
C ASN A 138 13.58 8.80 -12.93
N ALA A 139 14.67 9.52 -13.15
CA ALA A 139 14.88 10.41 -14.27
C ALA A 139 16.32 10.27 -14.79
N HIS A 140 16.61 10.88 -15.93
CA HIS A 140 17.95 10.93 -16.50
C HIS A 140 18.23 12.32 -17.04
N ASN A 141 19.48 12.77 -16.88
CA ASN A 141 19.96 14.01 -17.46
C ASN A 141 21.39 13.84 -17.96
N GLY A 142 21.52 13.37 -19.19
CA GLY A 142 22.81 13.23 -19.86
C GLY A 142 23.25 14.49 -20.60
N SER A 143 22.69 15.67 -20.34
CA SER A 143 22.89 16.86 -21.19
C SER A 143 24.32 17.42 -21.20
N ASP A 144 25.15 17.02 -20.24
CA ASP A 144 26.57 17.42 -20.19
C ASP A 144 27.32 16.91 -21.44
N SER A 145 28.19 17.76 -21.98
CA SER A 145 29.06 17.48 -23.12
C SER A 145 29.92 16.21 -22.96
N ARG A 146 30.26 15.81 -21.74
CA ARG A 146 31.01 14.57 -21.49
C ARG A 146 30.28 13.31 -21.99
N TYR A 147 28.95 13.38 -22.09
CA TYR A 147 28.11 12.29 -22.56
C TYR A 147 27.80 12.38 -24.06
N ASP A 148 28.44 13.25 -24.83
CA ASP A 148 28.12 13.42 -26.26
C ASP A 148 28.39 12.14 -27.07
N GLN A 149 29.47 11.43 -26.77
CA GLN A 149 29.74 10.13 -27.40
C GLN A 149 28.73 9.07 -26.97
N ASP A 150 28.39 9.04 -25.68
CA ASP A 150 27.44 8.08 -25.14
C ASP A 150 26.01 8.32 -25.65
N ARG A 151 25.63 9.58 -25.85
CA ARG A 151 24.33 9.95 -26.44
C ARG A 151 24.19 9.49 -27.88
N ASN A 152 25.28 9.45 -28.64
CA ASN A 152 25.29 8.91 -30.01
C ASN A 152 25.08 7.40 -30.04
N THR A 153 25.55 6.67 -29.02
CA THR A 153 25.45 5.20 -28.95
C THR A 153 24.20 4.72 -28.22
N ASN A 154 23.81 5.42 -27.16
CA ASN A 154 22.72 5.07 -26.24
C ASN A 154 21.82 6.28 -25.94
N PRO A 155 21.16 6.86 -26.94
CA PRO A 155 20.40 8.11 -26.78
C PRO A 155 19.28 8.01 -25.73
N ASN A 156 18.69 6.83 -25.52
CA ASN A 156 17.61 6.64 -24.54
C ASN A 156 18.10 6.71 -23.07
N ILE A 157 19.38 6.42 -22.81
CA ILE A 157 19.97 6.43 -21.47
C ILE A 157 20.51 7.84 -21.16
N TYR A 158 21.13 8.47 -22.16
CA TYR A 158 21.78 9.78 -22.03
C TYR A 158 20.90 10.92 -22.55
N ASN A 159 19.59 10.75 -22.61
CA ASN A 159 18.67 11.86 -22.86
C ASN A 159 18.49 12.73 -21.60
N ASN A 160 17.66 13.76 -21.71
CA ASN A 160 17.20 14.53 -20.58
C ASN A 160 15.67 14.44 -20.50
N ASN A 161 15.17 13.69 -19.52
CA ASN A 161 13.74 13.59 -19.24
C ASN A 161 13.33 14.26 -17.91
N VAL A 162 14.25 14.97 -17.25
CA VAL A 162 13.95 15.68 -15.99
C VAL A 162 12.76 16.64 -16.14
N PRO A 163 12.65 17.48 -17.19
CA PRO A 163 11.50 18.37 -17.34
C PRO A 163 10.16 17.65 -17.46
N GLU A 164 10.12 16.54 -18.19
CA GLU A 164 8.92 15.70 -18.36
C GLU A 164 8.53 15.04 -17.03
N LYS A 165 9.51 14.45 -16.34
CA LYS A 165 9.28 13.79 -15.04
C LYS A 165 8.88 14.78 -13.95
N LEU A 166 9.40 15.99 -13.99
CA LEU A 166 9.01 17.06 -13.07
C LEU A 166 7.55 17.48 -13.30
N ALA A 167 7.14 17.63 -14.58
CA ALA A 167 5.74 17.89 -14.93
C ALA A 167 4.80 16.74 -14.51
N GLN A 168 5.23 15.49 -14.71
CA GLN A 168 4.51 14.30 -14.23
C GLN A 168 4.34 14.34 -12.70
N MET A 169 5.41 14.66 -11.96
CA MET A 169 5.37 14.76 -10.50
C MET A 169 4.41 15.85 -10.01
N TYR A 170 4.42 17.04 -10.63
CA TYR A 170 3.45 18.09 -10.29
C TYR A 170 2.00 17.65 -10.51
N LYS A 171 1.73 16.94 -11.62
CA LYS A 171 0.41 16.39 -11.90
C LYS A 171 -0.03 15.36 -10.85
N LEU A 172 0.87 14.50 -10.40
CA LEU A 172 0.55 13.55 -9.33
C LEU A 172 0.23 14.24 -8.02
N PHE A 173 1.00 15.26 -7.62
CA PHE A 173 0.65 16.05 -6.44
C PHE A 173 -0.74 16.67 -6.58
N ASP A 174 -1.07 17.27 -7.73
CA ASP A 174 -2.39 17.89 -7.95
C ASP A 174 -3.55 16.88 -7.89
N HIS A 175 -3.35 15.66 -8.38
CA HIS A 175 -4.37 14.61 -8.39
C HIS A 175 -4.53 13.91 -7.04
N ILE A 176 -3.53 13.95 -6.16
CA ILE A 176 -3.60 13.31 -4.85
C ILE A 176 -4.27 14.24 -3.85
N GLN A 177 -5.28 13.73 -3.16
CA GLN A 177 -5.95 14.37 -2.05
C GLN A 177 -5.67 13.62 -0.75
N VAL A 178 -5.43 14.36 0.33
CA VAL A 178 -5.36 13.79 1.68
C VAL A 178 -6.78 13.45 2.13
N ARG A 179 -6.93 12.32 2.83
CA ARG A 179 -8.20 11.92 3.45
C ARG A 179 -7.93 11.11 4.71
N ASP A 180 -8.88 11.07 5.62
CA ASP A 180 -8.90 10.06 6.68
C ASP A 180 -9.41 8.70 6.16
N ASP A 181 -9.28 7.68 7.00
CA ASP A 181 -9.58 6.28 6.69
C ASP A 181 -11.07 6.02 6.41
N PHE A 182 -11.96 6.79 7.04
CA PHE A 182 -13.41 6.64 6.98
C PHE A 182 -14.06 7.52 5.91
N THR A 183 -13.34 8.50 5.38
CA THR A 183 -13.79 9.30 4.25
C THR A 183 -13.77 8.47 2.97
N ILE A 184 -14.97 8.29 2.39
CA ILE A 184 -15.18 7.59 1.11
C ILE A 184 -15.32 8.63 -0.01
N PRO A 185 -14.36 8.72 -0.94
CA PRO A 185 -14.43 9.72 -2.01
C PRO A 185 -15.54 9.35 -3.00
N SER A 186 -16.27 10.37 -3.49
CA SER A 186 -17.35 10.23 -4.46
C SER A 186 -16.91 10.41 -5.92
N GLU A 187 -15.63 10.68 -6.15
CA GLU A 187 -15.06 10.92 -7.48
C GLU A 187 -14.31 9.70 -8.03
N PRO A 188 -14.17 9.58 -9.37
CA PRO A 188 -13.31 8.61 -10.05
C PRO A 188 -11.88 8.62 -9.53
N GLY A 189 -11.32 7.44 -9.31
CA GLY A 189 -10.02 7.29 -8.67
C GLY A 189 -9.87 6.04 -7.83
N PHE A 190 -8.79 5.99 -7.06
CA PHE A 190 -8.53 4.92 -6.10
C PHE A 190 -7.98 5.45 -4.78
N CYS A 191 -8.28 4.72 -3.71
CA CYS A 191 -7.90 5.02 -2.35
C CYS A 191 -6.58 4.33 -1.98
N PHE A 192 -5.76 5.01 -1.20
CA PHE A 192 -4.60 4.44 -0.49
C PHE A 192 -4.59 5.00 0.94
N THR A 193 -3.67 4.56 1.79
CA THR A 193 -3.67 5.01 3.19
C THR A 193 -3.44 6.51 3.27
N ASN A 194 -4.26 7.20 4.07
CA ASN A 194 -4.26 8.65 4.24
C ASN A 194 -4.42 9.47 2.93
N GLY A 195 -4.84 8.85 1.82
CA GLY A 195 -4.90 9.54 0.54
C GLY A 195 -5.84 8.92 -0.51
N PHE A 196 -6.10 9.71 -1.54
CA PHE A 196 -6.94 9.37 -2.67
C PHE A 196 -6.31 9.94 -3.94
N MET A 197 -6.16 9.11 -4.97
CA MET A 197 -5.74 9.55 -6.30
C MET A 197 -7.00 9.79 -7.13
N ARG A 198 -7.26 11.06 -7.48
CA ARG A 198 -8.32 11.41 -8.42
C ARG A 198 -7.90 11.00 -9.83
N ASN A 199 -8.80 10.33 -10.55
CA ASN A 199 -8.52 9.71 -11.84
C ASN A 199 -7.32 8.74 -11.72
N GLY A 200 -6.66 8.38 -12.83
CA GLY A 200 -5.43 7.57 -12.79
C GLY A 200 -5.64 6.10 -12.43
N VAL A 201 -6.88 5.62 -12.42
CA VAL A 201 -7.20 4.21 -12.16
C VAL A 201 -6.60 3.27 -13.19
N GLU A 202 -6.42 3.75 -14.43
CA GLU A 202 -5.83 3.01 -15.56
C GLU A 202 -4.34 2.74 -15.40
N GLU A 203 -3.65 3.57 -14.61
CA GLU A 203 -2.24 3.35 -14.31
C GLU A 203 -2.12 2.15 -13.37
N TYR A 204 -1.06 1.39 -13.60
CA TYR A 204 -0.75 0.23 -12.79
C TYR A 204 -0.54 0.64 -11.32
N LYS A 205 -1.13 -0.14 -10.41
CA LYS A 205 -0.94 0.01 -8.97
C LYS A 205 -0.80 -1.34 -8.28
N ASP A 206 0.04 -1.37 -7.24
CA ASP A 206 0.13 -2.46 -6.26
C ASP A 206 0.13 -1.86 -4.87
N ILE A 207 -1.01 -1.96 -4.19
CA ILE A 207 -1.32 -1.22 -2.97
C ILE A 207 -1.64 -2.20 -1.86
N SER A 208 -0.92 -2.08 -0.75
CA SER A 208 -1.17 -2.88 0.45
C SER A 208 -1.71 -2.03 1.61
N PHE A 209 -2.56 -2.65 2.41
CA PHE A 209 -3.15 -2.10 3.63
C PHE A 209 -3.01 -3.13 4.75
N THR A 210 -2.66 -2.69 5.94
CA THR A 210 -2.66 -3.56 7.12
C THR A 210 -3.40 -2.86 8.25
N TYR A 211 -4.41 -3.54 8.79
CA TYR A 211 -5.18 -3.10 9.93
C TYR A 211 -4.94 -4.03 11.12
N ARG A 212 -4.53 -3.49 12.25
CA ARG A 212 -4.29 -4.26 13.48
C ARG A 212 -5.39 -3.99 14.49
N TYR A 213 -5.83 -5.03 15.17
CA TYR A 213 -6.76 -4.90 16.28
C TYR A 213 -6.11 -4.13 17.43
N GLU A 214 -6.81 -3.14 17.97
CA GLU A 214 -6.33 -2.31 19.07
C GLU A 214 -5.85 -3.15 20.25
N GLY A 215 -4.58 -2.96 20.63
CA GLY A 215 -3.97 -3.65 21.77
C GLY A 215 -3.64 -5.13 21.54
N LYS A 216 -3.79 -5.67 20.31
CA LYS A 216 -3.42 -7.06 19.97
C LYS A 216 -2.69 -7.11 18.63
N GLU A 217 -1.36 -7.28 18.66
CA GLU A 217 -0.56 -7.50 17.45
C GLU A 217 -0.90 -8.81 16.74
N ASP A 218 -1.41 -9.76 17.51
CA ASP A 218 -1.76 -11.13 17.15
C ASP A 218 -3.09 -11.25 16.38
N PHE A 219 -3.80 -10.14 16.14
CA PHE A 219 -5.03 -10.12 15.35
C PHE A 219 -5.01 -8.97 14.34
N TYR A 220 -4.82 -9.28 13.06
CA TYR A 220 -4.73 -8.27 12.01
C TYR A 220 -5.32 -8.74 10.69
N ILE A 221 -5.73 -7.77 9.88
CA ILE A 221 -6.26 -7.97 8.53
C ILE A 221 -5.37 -7.18 7.57
N SER A 222 -4.76 -7.88 6.62
CA SER A 222 -4.01 -7.29 5.52
C SER A 222 -4.80 -7.43 4.23
N LEU A 223 -4.70 -6.43 3.38
CA LEU A 223 -5.30 -6.42 2.05
C LEU A 223 -4.25 -5.97 1.04
N GLN A 224 -4.22 -6.60 -0.12
CA GLN A 224 -3.38 -6.17 -1.23
C GLN A 224 -4.24 -6.11 -2.48
N SER A 225 -4.19 -4.98 -3.19
CA SER A 225 -4.88 -4.81 -4.46
C SER A 225 -3.89 -4.45 -5.55
N SER A 226 -3.93 -5.21 -6.63
CA SER A 226 -2.98 -5.09 -7.75
C SER A 226 -3.71 -5.26 -9.07
N ASP A 227 -3.16 -4.67 -10.13
CA ASP A 227 -3.69 -4.87 -11.49
C ASP A 227 -3.05 -6.09 -12.20
N PHE A 228 -2.10 -6.79 -11.56
CA PHE A 228 -1.51 -8.03 -12.09
C PHE A 228 -2.36 -9.25 -11.75
N SER A 229 -2.46 -10.15 -12.73
CA SER A 229 -3.00 -11.48 -12.49
C SER A 229 -1.92 -12.36 -11.87
N GLU A 230 -2.29 -13.13 -10.87
CA GLU A 230 -1.52 -14.26 -10.38
C GLU A 230 -1.49 -15.37 -11.43
N ASP A 231 -0.42 -16.18 -11.39
CA ASP A 231 -0.29 -17.35 -12.25
C ASP A 231 -1.24 -18.49 -11.84
N LEU A 232 -1.69 -18.50 -10.58
CA LEU A 232 -2.55 -19.52 -10.00
C LEU A 232 -3.73 -18.90 -9.24
N SER A 233 -4.87 -19.59 -9.27
CA SER A 233 -5.94 -19.33 -8.32
C SER A 233 -5.53 -19.69 -6.89
N LEU A 234 -6.19 -19.10 -5.89
CA LEU A 234 -5.99 -19.47 -4.49
C LEU A 234 -6.37 -20.95 -4.27
N LEU A 235 -7.31 -21.45 -5.07
CA LEU A 235 -7.77 -22.84 -4.96
C LEU A 235 -6.79 -23.86 -5.56
N GLU A 236 -6.03 -23.47 -6.57
CA GLU A 236 -5.01 -24.33 -7.20
C GLU A 236 -3.65 -24.24 -6.50
N SER A 237 -3.45 -23.23 -5.66
CA SER A 237 -2.24 -23.08 -4.85
C SER A 237 -2.00 -24.35 -4.01
N PRO A 238 -0.84 -25.04 -4.18
CA PRO A 238 -0.53 -26.26 -3.44
C PRO A 238 -0.28 -25.94 -1.96
N GLU A 239 -0.62 -26.87 -1.06
CA GLU A 239 -0.41 -26.69 0.38
C GLU A 239 1.07 -26.47 0.75
N GLU A 240 1.99 -27.11 0.01
CA GLU A 240 3.44 -27.03 0.20
C GLU A 240 4.05 -25.68 -0.18
N TYR A 241 3.35 -24.86 -0.97
CA TYR A 241 3.86 -23.58 -1.46
C TYR A 241 3.54 -22.40 -0.54
N ASP A 242 2.84 -22.62 0.57
CA ASP A 242 2.49 -21.51 1.43
C ASP A 242 3.63 -21.15 2.40
N PRO A 243 4.25 -19.95 2.29
CA PRO A 243 5.38 -19.56 3.13
C PRO A 243 4.99 -19.29 4.59
N ASP A 244 3.69 -19.23 4.90
CA ASP A 244 3.20 -18.75 6.20
C ASP A 244 3.20 -19.82 7.30
N GLY A 245 3.66 -21.06 7.04
CA GLY A 245 4.02 -22.06 8.07
C GLY A 245 3.32 -23.43 7.96
N GLU A 246 3.73 -24.36 8.85
CA GLU A 246 3.15 -25.72 8.94
C GLU A 246 1.75 -25.68 9.58
N GLY A 247 0.73 -25.85 8.75
CA GLY A 247 -0.67 -25.92 9.19
C GLY A 247 -1.49 -26.79 8.25
N TYR A 248 -2.69 -27.17 8.69
CA TYR A 248 -3.63 -27.95 7.89
C TYR A 248 -4.80 -27.10 7.40
N THR A 249 -5.37 -27.50 6.26
CA THR A 249 -6.55 -26.85 5.69
C THR A 249 -7.79 -27.13 6.55
N VAL A 250 -8.42 -26.07 7.05
CA VAL A 250 -9.73 -26.10 7.73
C VAL A 250 -10.85 -26.03 6.69
N TYR A 251 -10.70 -25.15 5.70
CA TYR A 251 -11.69 -24.95 4.65
C TYR A 251 -11.03 -24.42 3.38
N LYS A 252 -11.52 -24.85 2.22
CA LYS A 252 -11.10 -24.35 0.91
C LYS A 252 -12.30 -24.40 -0.04
N GLY A 253 -12.60 -23.30 -0.72
CA GLY A 253 -13.78 -23.25 -1.60
C GLY A 253 -14.08 -21.88 -2.19
N THR A 254 -15.19 -21.78 -2.91
CA THR A 254 -15.67 -20.54 -3.51
C THR A 254 -16.97 -20.06 -2.85
N ARG A 255 -17.19 -18.75 -2.88
CA ARG A 255 -18.49 -18.13 -2.63
C ARG A 255 -18.66 -16.87 -3.45
N GLU A 256 -19.88 -16.34 -3.47
CA GLU A 256 -20.22 -15.11 -4.15
C GLU A 256 -20.85 -14.11 -3.17
N SER A 257 -20.44 -12.85 -3.24
CA SER A 257 -21.09 -11.73 -2.57
C SER A 257 -20.89 -10.46 -3.38
N ASN A 258 -21.88 -9.57 -3.42
CA ASN A 258 -21.82 -8.30 -4.16
C ASN A 258 -21.35 -8.44 -5.63
N HIS A 259 -21.76 -9.52 -6.30
CA HIS A 259 -21.36 -9.88 -7.68
C HIS A 259 -19.84 -10.13 -7.85
N LEU A 260 -19.14 -10.43 -6.76
CA LEU A 260 -17.74 -10.83 -6.76
C LEU A 260 -17.64 -12.31 -6.43
N VAL A 261 -16.90 -13.04 -7.26
CA VAL A 261 -16.50 -14.42 -6.97
C VAL A 261 -15.29 -14.36 -6.06
N MET A 262 -15.40 -15.02 -4.91
CA MET A 262 -14.40 -15.04 -3.86
C MET A 262 -13.91 -16.48 -3.70
N GLU A 263 -12.60 -16.66 -3.84
CA GLU A 263 -11.91 -17.89 -3.47
C GLU A 263 -11.45 -17.78 -2.03
N GLU A 264 -11.64 -18.81 -1.22
CA GLU A 264 -11.28 -18.83 0.19
C GLU A 264 -10.41 -20.03 0.52
N TRP A 265 -9.37 -19.80 1.33
CA TRP A 265 -8.57 -20.87 1.91
C TRP A 265 -8.22 -20.51 3.36
N ILE A 266 -8.61 -21.37 4.28
CA ILE A 266 -8.52 -21.17 5.72
C ILE A 266 -7.67 -22.29 6.28
N ARG A 267 -6.66 -21.92 7.06
CA ARG A 267 -5.73 -22.86 7.70
C ARG A 267 -5.62 -22.61 9.18
N LYS A 268 -5.25 -23.67 9.90
CA LYS A 268 -4.87 -23.67 11.30
C LYS A 268 -3.51 -24.37 11.45
N GLY A 269 -2.63 -23.84 12.29
CA GLY A 269 -1.29 -24.41 12.48
C GLY A 269 -0.52 -23.74 13.60
N ASP A 270 0.74 -24.12 13.76
CA ASP A 270 1.61 -23.72 14.89
C ASP A 270 2.77 -22.81 14.50
N PHE A 271 2.96 -22.53 13.20
CA PHE A 271 3.99 -21.63 12.72
C PHE A 271 3.35 -20.45 12.00
N PHE A 272 3.52 -19.25 12.55
CA PHE A 272 3.19 -18.01 11.85
C PHE A 272 4.44 -17.14 11.76
N TYR A 273 4.66 -16.55 10.59
CA TYR A 273 5.71 -15.55 10.40
C TYR A 273 5.41 -14.32 11.26
N ASN A 274 6.31 -13.97 12.17
CA ASN A 274 6.27 -12.67 12.83
C ASN A 274 6.96 -11.62 11.94
N ASN A 275 6.66 -10.34 12.18
CA ASN A 275 7.23 -9.18 11.48
C ASN A 275 8.78 -9.11 11.54
N ASP A 276 9.43 -9.85 12.44
CA ASP A 276 10.89 -9.90 12.61
C ASP A 276 11.58 -11.04 11.83
N TYR A 277 10.85 -11.68 10.90
CA TYR A 277 11.31 -12.87 10.18
C TYR A 277 11.70 -14.06 11.09
N SER A 278 11.20 -14.07 12.32
CA SER A 278 11.38 -15.15 13.29
C SER A 278 10.13 -16.03 13.34
N TRP A 279 10.31 -17.34 13.26
CA TRP A 279 9.25 -18.31 13.49
C TRP A 279 8.80 -18.26 14.95
N ARG A 280 7.49 -18.08 15.17
CA ARG A 280 6.89 -18.36 16.48
C ARG A 280 6.16 -19.69 16.41
N ASN A 281 6.36 -20.51 17.43
CA ASN A 281 5.58 -21.73 17.66
C ASN A 281 4.29 -21.35 18.41
N ASP A 282 3.46 -20.53 17.76
CA ASP A 282 2.19 -20.06 18.29
C ASP A 282 1.06 -20.66 17.44
N GLU A 283 0.08 -21.29 18.09
CA GLU A 283 -1.09 -21.84 17.39
C GLU A 283 -2.01 -20.72 16.93
N GLY A 284 -2.61 -20.83 15.74
CA GLY A 284 -3.36 -19.74 15.14
C GLY A 284 -4.11 -20.12 13.88
N TYR A 285 -4.71 -19.12 13.26
CA TYR A 285 -5.48 -19.22 12.03
C TYR A 285 -5.03 -18.18 11.01
N ILE A 286 -4.90 -18.62 9.75
CA ILE A 286 -4.79 -17.75 8.59
C ILE A 286 -6.02 -17.97 7.71
N PHE A 287 -6.73 -16.89 7.44
CA PHE A 287 -7.83 -16.85 6.48
C PHE A 287 -7.34 -16.07 5.26
N LYS A 288 -7.34 -16.70 4.09
CA LYS A 288 -7.02 -16.06 2.81
C LYS A 288 -8.26 -15.98 1.95
N LEU A 289 -8.42 -14.85 1.25
CA LEU A 289 -9.41 -14.67 0.21
C LEU A 289 -8.81 -13.97 -0.99
N GLY A 290 -9.20 -14.46 -2.17
CA GLY A 290 -8.82 -13.91 -3.46
C GLY A 290 -10.05 -13.51 -4.26
N ILE A 291 -9.98 -12.34 -4.91
CA ILE A 291 -10.95 -11.85 -5.89
C ILE A 291 -10.19 -11.45 -7.16
N ASN A 292 -10.68 -11.85 -8.33
CA ASN A 292 -10.09 -11.55 -9.65
C ASN A 292 -8.60 -11.93 -9.79
N LEU A 293 -8.13 -12.95 -9.04
CA LEU A 293 -6.69 -13.28 -8.97
C LEU A 293 -6.08 -13.58 -10.33
N PHE A 294 -6.75 -14.34 -11.20
CA PHE A 294 -6.21 -14.81 -12.47
C PHE A 294 -6.67 -13.99 -13.70
N ASN A 295 -7.45 -12.93 -13.50
CA ASN A 295 -8.02 -12.12 -14.58
C ASN A 295 -8.06 -10.62 -14.22
N ALA A 296 -7.07 -10.18 -13.47
CA ALA A 296 -6.95 -8.82 -12.99
C ALA A 296 -6.79 -7.82 -14.14
N SER A 297 -7.37 -6.65 -13.96
CA SER A 297 -7.17 -5.48 -14.82
C SER A 297 -7.48 -4.23 -14.01
N TYR A 298 -7.21 -3.03 -14.54
CA TYR A 298 -7.54 -1.81 -13.82
C TYR A 298 -9.04 -1.65 -13.49
N LYS A 299 -9.96 -2.25 -14.27
CA LYS A 299 -11.41 -2.28 -13.99
C LYS A 299 -11.83 -3.41 -13.04
N LYS A 300 -11.00 -4.43 -12.91
CA LYS A 300 -11.20 -5.62 -12.07
C LYS A 300 -9.89 -5.94 -11.37
N PRO A 301 -9.35 -5.06 -10.53
CA PRO A 301 -8.04 -5.32 -9.93
C PRO A 301 -8.16 -6.55 -9.05
N GLN A 302 -7.09 -7.34 -8.94
CA GLN A 302 -7.10 -8.40 -7.95
C GLN A 302 -7.20 -7.81 -6.54
N LEU A 303 -7.78 -8.58 -5.64
CA LEU A 303 -7.80 -8.28 -4.22
C LEU A 303 -7.49 -9.55 -3.43
N TRP A 304 -6.35 -9.51 -2.75
CA TRP A 304 -5.98 -10.42 -1.68
C TRP A 304 -6.44 -9.86 -0.34
N VAL A 305 -7.06 -10.70 0.47
CA VAL A 305 -7.41 -10.39 1.86
C VAL A 305 -6.87 -11.50 2.74
N GLN A 306 -6.15 -11.14 3.78
CA GLN A 306 -5.64 -12.08 4.77
C GLN A 306 -6.04 -11.63 6.18
N MET A 307 -6.73 -12.48 6.92
CA MET A 307 -6.93 -12.29 8.36
C MET A 307 -6.06 -13.29 9.11
N ASN A 308 -5.23 -12.77 10.00
CA ASN A 308 -4.36 -13.56 10.87
C ASN A 308 -4.86 -13.43 12.29
N TYR A 309 -4.97 -14.56 12.98
CA TYR A 309 -5.35 -14.62 14.38
C TYR A 309 -4.49 -15.65 15.09
N ILE A 310 -3.57 -15.19 15.94
CA ILE A 310 -2.78 -16.04 16.81
C ILE A 310 -3.59 -16.27 18.10
N ILE A 311 -3.72 -17.53 18.52
CA ILE A 311 -4.46 -17.90 19.73
C ILE A 311 -3.66 -17.40 20.95
N PRO A 312 -4.24 -16.50 21.76
CA PRO A 312 -3.57 -16.02 22.96
C PRO A 312 -3.22 -17.16 23.92
N LYS A 313 -1.96 -17.24 24.35
CA LYS A 313 -1.49 -18.23 25.34
C LYS A 313 -1.95 -17.94 26.78
N ASN A 314 -2.57 -16.79 27.03
CA ASN A 314 -3.01 -16.35 28.35
C ASN A 314 -4.54 -16.47 28.46
N ASP A 315 -5.00 -17.34 29.36
CA ASP A 315 -6.42 -17.62 29.61
C ASP A 315 -7.27 -16.39 30.00
N ASN A 316 -6.64 -15.29 30.42
CA ASN A 316 -7.33 -14.06 30.76
C ASN A 316 -7.72 -13.19 29.55
N VAL A 317 -7.28 -13.56 28.34
CA VAL A 317 -7.66 -12.88 27.11
C VAL A 317 -8.76 -13.70 26.45
N PRO A 318 -9.99 -13.17 26.31
CA PRO A 318 -11.05 -13.88 25.60
C PRO A 318 -10.58 -14.29 24.20
N THR A 319 -10.68 -15.58 23.90
CA THR A 319 -10.27 -16.18 22.64
C THR A 319 -11.50 -16.44 21.78
N TYR A 320 -11.38 -16.21 20.47
CA TYR A 320 -12.41 -16.62 19.52
C TYR A 320 -12.20 -18.08 19.13
N SER A 321 -13.28 -18.86 19.11
CA SER A 321 -13.28 -20.21 18.54
C SER A 321 -13.20 -20.16 17.01
N GLU A 322 -12.93 -21.32 16.39
CA GLU A 322 -12.94 -21.46 14.94
C GLU A 322 -14.26 -20.97 14.32
N GLU A 323 -15.38 -21.37 14.90
CA GLU A 323 -16.72 -20.98 14.44
C GLU A 323 -16.94 -19.47 14.50
N GLN A 324 -16.45 -18.82 15.57
CA GLN A 324 -16.54 -17.37 15.72
C GLN A 324 -15.66 -16.66 14.68
N LEU A 325 -14.43 -17.12 14.49
CA LEU A 325 -13.51 -16.56 13.49
C LEU A 325 -14.06 -16.73 12.08
N MET A 326 -14.64 -17.90 11.76
CA MET A 326 -15.34 -18.15 10.49
C MET A 326 -16.50 -17.16 10.28
N SER A 327 -17.26 -16.86 11.33
CA SER A 327 -18.36 -15.88 11.27
C SER A 327 -17.83 -14.46 11.06
N ILE A 328 -16.84 -14.03 11.84
CA ILE A 328 -16.20 -12.72 11.73
C ILE A 328 -15.61 -12.51 10.33
N TRP A 329 -14.85 -13.50 9.86
CA TRP A 329 -14.24 -13.51 8.53
C TRP A 329 -15.29 -13.30 7.43
N ARG A 330 -16.37 -14.08 7.46
CA ARG A 330 -17.41 -14.03 6.43
C ARG A 330 -18.22 -12.74 6.48
N GLU A 331 -18.57 -12.23 7.66
CA GLU A 331 -19.26 -10.94 7.78
C GLU A 331 -18.42 -9.79 7.20
N ILE A 332 -17.13 -9.73 7.56
CA ILE A 332 -16.20 -8.72 7.04
C ILE A 332 -16.07 -8.85 5.52
N THR A 333 -15.79 -10.04 5.01
CA THR A 333 -15.48 -10.21 3.57
C THR A 333 -16.72 -10.24 2.68
N ASN A 334 -17.91 -10.57 3.20
CA ASN A 334 -19.17 -10.40 2.49
C ASN A 334 -19.50 -8.93 2.24
N SER A 335 -18.96 -8.00 3.04
CA SER A 335 -19.15 -6.56 2.83
C SER A 335 -18.33 -5.99 1.65
N ILE A 336 -17.36 -6.77 1.13
CA ILE A 336 -16.47 -6.33 0.05
C ILE A 336 -17.28 -6.04 -1.21
N ARG A 337 -17.08 -4.86 -1.77
CA ARG A 337 -17.76 -4.40 -2.99
C ARG A 337 -16.90 -3.38 -3.72
N ILE A 338 -17.09 -3.25 -5.03
CA ILE A 338 -16.46 -2.17 -5.79
C ILE A 338 -17.14 -0.85 -5.40
N ARG A 339 -16.35 0.20 -5.17
CA ARG A 339 -16.86 1.55 -4.95
C ARG A 339 -17.46 2.07 -6.25
N GLU A 340 -18.75 2.43 -6.23
CA GLU A 340 -19.51 2.82 -7.42
C GLU A 340 -18.85 3.96 -8.22
N SER A 341 -18.25 4.93 -7.50
CA SER A 341 -17.57 6.08 -8.09
C SER A 341 -16.14 5.80 -8.56
N SER A 342 -15.64 4.56 -8.55
CA SER A 342 -14.23 4.28 -8.88
C SER A 342 -13.86 4.61 -10.31
N PHE A 343 -14.79 4.40 -11.25
CA PHE A 343 -14.55 4.57 -12.67
C PHE A 343 -15.35 5.77 -13.20
N ALA A 344 -14.80 6.48 -14.18
CA ALA A 344 -15.58 7.50 -14.88
C ALA A 344 -16.76 6.82 -15.58
N ASN A 345 -17.94 7.47 -15.57
CA ASN A 345 -19.07 7.01 -16.36
C ASN A 345 -18.67 7.06 -17.84
N GLU A 346 -18.68 5.91 -18.53
CA GLU A 346 -18.47 5.80 -19.98
C GLU A 346 -19.68 6.29 -20.78
#